data_AF-A0A2E5NIH4-F1
#
_entry.id   AF-A0A2E5NIH4-F1
#
_cell.length_a   1.000
_cell.length_b   1.000
_cell.length_c   1.000
_cell.angle_alpha   90.00
_cell.angle_beta   90.00
_cell.angle_gamma   90.00
#
_symmetry.space_group_name_H-M   'P 1'
#
loop_
_entity.id
_entity.type
_entity.pdbx_description
1 polymer ?
#
loop_
_entity_poly.entity_id
_entity_poly.type
_entity_poly.pdbx_seq_one_letter_code
_entity_poly.pdbx_strand_id
1 'polypeptide(L)'
;MGMLDPHDIKSFINRHIEEICEYYGVHRELVFTSRSKDERRMNAILTIVFFLKKHTILSHREIANIVQKDVSSISKYYKFCIDLDDKIPQHARILEAIDTLKI
;
A
#
# COMPACT_ATOMS: atom_id res chain seq x y z
N MET A 1 -4.15 -28.52 7.51
CA MET A 1 -3.56 -27.53 6.57
C MET A 1 -4.73 -26.87 5.85
N GLY A 2 -5.10 -25.65 6.28
CA GLY A 2 -6.25 -24.94 5.72
C GLY A 2 -5.89 -24.30 4.38
N MET A 3 -6.54 -24.74 3.31
CA MET A 3 -6.55 -24.05 2.03
C MET A 3 -7.02 -22.61 2.25
N LEU A 4 -6.28 -21.63 1.74
CA LEU A 4 -6.71 -20.24 1.69
C LEU A 4 -7.95 -20.15 0.80
N ASP A 5 -9.08 -19.78 1.39
CA ASP A 5 -10.33 -19.56 0.67
C ASP A 5 -10.14 -18.35 -0.29
N PRO A 6 -10.29 -18.52 -1.62
CA PRO A 6 -10.24 -17.42 -2.57
C PRO A 6 -11.33 -16.35 -2.35
N HIS A 7 -12.28 -16.57 -1.43
CA HIS A 7 -13.34 -15.62 -1.09
C HIS A 7 -13.03 -14.64 0.04
N ASP A 8 -11.91 -14.75 0.77
CA ASP A 8 -11.60 -13.78 1.83
C ASP A 8 -10.63 -12.68 1.37
N ILE A 9 -11.13 -11.80 0.50
CA ILE A 9 -10.45 -10.59 0.04
C ILE A 9 -9.93 -9.75 1.22
N LYS A 10 -10.62 -9.78 2.37
CA LYS A 10 -10.21 -9.04 3.57
C LYS A 10 -8.99 -9.66 4.21
N SER A 11 -8.92 -10.99 4.32
CA SER A 11 -7.71 -11.69 4.77
C SER A 11 -6.53 -11.48 3.81
N PHE A 12 -6.77 -11.47 2.50
CA PHE A 12 -5.75 -11.14 1.50
C PHE A 12 -5.19 -9.73 1.70
N ILE A 13 -6.07 -8.72 1.78
CA ILE A 13 -5.68 -7.32 2.00
C ILE A 13 -4.92 -7.17 3.32
N ASN A 14 -5.43 -7.77 4.39
CA ASN A 14 -4.86 -7.63 5.72
C ASN A 14 -3.43 -8.20 5.79
N ARG A 15 -3.19 -9.36 5.18
CA ARG A 15 -1.86 -9.98 5.16
C ARG A 15 -0.84 -9.09 4.46
N HIS A 16 -1.15 -8.61 3.27
CA HIS A 16 -0.19 -7.82 2.49
C HIS A 16 0.02 -6.43 3.07
N ILE A 17 -1.01 -5.82 3.70
CA ILE A 17 -0.81 -4.60 4.48
C ILE A 17 0.19 -4.85 5.62
N GLU A 18 0.10 -6.00 6.30
CA GLU A 18 1.04 -6.36 7.37
C GLU A 18 2.47 -6.49 6.82
N GLU A 19 2.65 -7.25 5.75
CA GLU A 19 3.96 -7.45 5.09
C GLU A 19 4.59 -6.13 4.63
N ILE A 20 3.80 -5.23 4.05
CA ILE A 20 4.27 -3.90 3.64
C ILE A 20 4.65 -3.06 4.88
N CYS A 21 3.85 -3.12 5.94
CA CYS A 21 4.15 -2.41 7.19
C CYS A 21 5.45 -2.93 7.83
N GLU A 22 5.66 -4.25 7.86
CA GLU A 22 6.88 -4.89 8.35
C GLU A 22 8.11 -4.48 7.52
N TYR A 23 7.99 -4.48 6.19
CA TYR A 23 9.08 -4.07 5.28
C TYR A 23 9.58 -2.65 5.58
N TYR A 24 8.65 -1.72 5.84
CA TYR A 24 9.01 -0.33 6.17
C TYR A 24 9.27 -0.09 7.67
N GLY A 25 9.12 -1.12 8.52
CA GLY A 25 9.29 -1.00 9.97
C GLY A 25 8.28 -0.05 10.62
N VAL A 26 7.03 -0.05 10.14
CA VAL A 26 5.94 0.80 10.64
C VAL A 26 4.84 -0.05 11.27
N HIS A 27 4.24 0.42 12.36
CA HIS A 27 3.09 -0.26 12.95
C HIS A 27 1.83 -0.01 12.12
N ARG A 28 1.12 -1.08 11.78
CA ARG A 28 -0.14 -1.04 11.02
C ARG A 28 -1.17 -0.07 11.59
N GLU A 29 -1.38 -0.08 12.91
CA GLU A 29 -2.35 0.81 13.56
C GLU A 29 -1.99 2.29 13.38
N LEU A 30 -0.70 2.57 13.24
CA LEU A 30 -0.20 3.92 13.09
C LEU A 30 -0.14 4.33 11.62
N VAL A 31 0.01 3.41 10.66
CA VAL A 31 0.31 3.73 9.26
C VAL A 31 -0.69 4.73 8.68
N PHE A 32 -1.99 4.53 8.90
CA PHE A 32 -3.07 5.34 8.32
C PHE A 32 -3.43 6.63 9.09
N THR A 33 -2.84 6.86 10.26
CA THR A 33 -3.16 8.03 11.08
C THR A 33 -2.88 9.36 10.35
N SER A 34 -3.62 10.40 10.71
CA SER A 34 -3.82 11.62 9.92
C SER A 34 -2.59 12.52 9.73
N ARG A 35 -1.54 12.37 10.55
CA ARG A 35 -0.34 13.22 10.49
C ARG A 35 0.92 12.41 10.71
N SER A 36 1.73 12.25 9.67
CA SER A 36 3.08 11.72 9.78
C SER A 36 4.02 12.51 8.88
N LYS A 37 5.12 13.00 9.46
CA LYS A 37 6.30 13.42 8.70
C LYS A 37 7.26 12.24 8.47
N ASP A 38 6.93 11.05 8.97
CA ASP A 38 7.73 9.84 8.78
C ASP A 38 7.60 9.39 7.32
N GLU A 39 8.71 9.49 6.60
CA GLU A 39 8.85 9.06 5.21
C GLU A 39 8.53 7.57 5.05
N ARG A 40 8.88 6.72 6.03
CA ARG A 40 8.59 5.27 5.98
C ARG A 40 7.09 5.02 5.98
N ARG A 41 6.34 5.79 6.76
CA ARG A 41 4.87 5.70 6.78
C ARG A 41 4.26 6.18 5.47
N MET A 42 4.80 7.23 4.87
CA MET A 42 4.34 7.68 3.56
C MET A 42 4.61 6.62 2.49
N ASN A 43 5.81 6.05 2.46
CA ASN A 43 6.18 5.00 1.51
C ASN A 43 5.31 3.74 1.70
N ALA A 44 5.02 3.34 2.94
CA ALA A 44 4.10 2.25 3.22
C ALA A 44 2.67 2.52 2.68
N ILE A 45 2.11 3.72 2.90
CA ILE A 45 0.78 4.08 2.36
C ILE A 45 0.78 4.03 0.83
N LEU A 46 1.82 4.59 0.19
CA LEU A 46 1.94 4.60 -1.27
C LEU A 46 2.00 3.17 -1.83
N THR A 47 2.85 2.31 -1.27
CA THR A 47 2.95 0.90 -1.66
C THR A 47 1.62 0.17 -1.45
N ILE A 48 0.93 0.38 -0.32
CA ILE A 48 -0.40 -0.22 -0.05
C ILE A 48 -1.42 0.22 -1.11
N VAL A 49 -1.48 1.51 -1.42
CA VAL A 49 -2.44 2.03 -2.40
C VAL A 49 -2.17 1.46 -3.80
N PHE A 50 -0.90 1.44 -4.22
CA PHE A 50 -0.52 0.87 -5.50
C PHE A 50 -0.85 -0.63 -5.59
N PHE A 51 -0.48 -1.39 -4.56
CA PHE A 51 -0.79 -2.81 -4.44
C PHE A 51 -2.29 -3.08 -4.57
N LEU A 52 -3.11 -2.40 -3.76
CA LEU A 52 -4.57 -2.61 -3.79
C LEU A 52 -5.16 -2.25 -5.16
N LYS A 53 -4.64 -1.20 -5.82
CA LYS A 53 -5.08 -0.83 -7.16
C LYS A 53 -4.71 -1.83 -8.25
N LYS A 54 -3.60 -2.55 -8.10
CA LYS A 54 -3.08 -3.49 -9.10
C LYS A 54 -3.64 -4.91 -8.93
N HIS A 55 -3.82 -5.36 -7.69
CA HIS A 55 -4.10 -6.77 -7.39
C HIS A 55 -5.52 -7.01 -6.86
N THR A 56 -6.35 -5.98 -6.80
CA THR A 56 -7.76 -6.11 -6.39
C THR A 56 -8.69 -5.35 -7.33
N ILE A 57 -9.98 -5.71 -7.30
CA ILE A 57 -11.04 -5.01 -8.04
C ILE A 57 -11.58 -3.76 -7.29
N LEU A 58 -10.94 -3.36 -6.19
CA LEU A 58 -11.45 -2.29 -5.33
C LEU A 58 -11.44 -0.93 -6.05
N SER A 59 -12.53 -0.19 -5.85
CA SER A 59 -12.66 1.20 -6.25
C SER A 59 -11.76 2.12 -5.41
N HIS A 60 -11.51 3.33 -5.90
CA HIS A 60 -10.75 4.33 -5.12
C HIS A 60 -11.43 4.66 -3.79
N ARG A 61 -12.75 4.56 -3.74
CA ARG A 61 -13.53 4.78 -2.52
C ARG A 61 -13.32 3.67 -1.50
N GLU A 62 -13.29 2.41 -1.94
CA GLU A 62 -13.03 1.28 -1.04
C GLU A 62 -11.60 1.33 -0.49
N ILE A 63 -10.62 1.66 -1.34
CA ILE A 63 -9.24 1.84 -0.91
C ILE A 63 -9.11 3.01 0.07
N ALA A 64 -9.76 4.14 -0.21
CA ALA A 64 -9.82 5.31 0.67
C ALA A 64 -10.33 4.94 2.08
N ASN A 65 -11.36 4.10 2.15
CA ASN A 65 -11.89 3.61 3.42
C ASN A 65 -10.88 2.72 4.17
N ILE A 66 -10.16 1.84 3.46
CA ILE A 66 -9.14 0.97 4.07
C ILE A 66 -8.00 1.79 4.65
N VAL A 67 -7.47 2.75 3.88
CA VAL A 67 -6.31 3.54 4.28
C VAL A 67 -6.66 4.81 5.08
N GLN A 68 -7.94 5.01 5.39
CA GLN A 68 -8.49 6.16 6.13
C GLN A 68 -8.04 7.52 5.56
N LYS A 69 -8.14 7.67 4.24
CA LYS A 69 -7.81 8.92 3.51
C LYS A 69 -8.95 9.34 2.59
N ASP A 70 -8.89 10.58 2.11
CA ASP A 70 -9.79 11.06 1.07
C ASP A 70 -9.53 10.37 -0.28
N VAL A 71 -10.60 10.18 -1.06
CA VAL A 71 -10.54 9.59 -2.42
C VAL A 71 -9.59 10.38 -3.33
N SER A 72 -9.52 11.70 -3.18
CA SER A 72 -8.60 12.55 -3.95
C SER A 72 -7.13 12.26 -3.63
N SER A 73 -6.81 11.88 -2.39
CA SER A 73 -5.48 11.44 -1.99
C SER A 73 -5.12 10.11 -2.63
N ILE A 74 -6.07 9.17 -2.74
CA ILE A 74 -5.85 7.88 -3.42
C ILE A 74 -5.48 8.06 -4.88
N SER A 75 -6.21 8.93 -5.60
CA SER A 75 -5.88 9.25 -6.99
C SER A 75 -4.48 9.86 -7.13
N LYS A 76 -4.07 10.75 -6.21
CA LYS A 76 -2.72 11.34 -6.21
C LYS A 76 -1.64 10.30 -5.92
N TYR A 77 -1.85 9.44 -4.92
CA TYR A 77 -0.91 8.40 -4.53
C TYR A 77 -0.72 7.36 -5.64
N TYR A 78 -1.81 6.91 -6.26
CA TYR A 78 -1.73 5.95 -7.36
C TYR A 78 -1.02 6.55 -8.58
N LYS A 79 -1.36 7.80 -8.95
CA LYS A 79 -0.67 8.50 -10.03
C LYS A 79 0.81 8.68 -9.72
N PHE A 80 1.15 9.10 -8.51
CA PHE A 80 2.53 9.22 -8.06
C PHE A 80 3.29 7.89 -8.17
N CYS A 81 2.65 6.75 -7.84
CA CYS A 81 3.26 5.43 -7.97
C CYS A 81 3.47 4.98 -9.42
N ILE A 82 2.59 5.39 -10.35
CA ILE A 82 2.77 5.14 -11.79
C ILE A 82 3.86 6.03 -12.38
N ASP A 83 3.91 7.27 -11.93
CA ASP A 83 4.86 8.28 -12.38
C ASP A 83 6.22 8.18 -11.63
N LEU A 84 6.46 7.11 -10.85
CA LEU A 84 7.75 6.86 -10.20
C LEU A 84 8.80 6.69 -11.29
N ASP A 85 9.75 7.61 -11.35
CA ASP A 85 10.94 7.48 -12.19
C ASP A 85 11.98 6.66 -11.41
N ASP A 86 12.42 5.55 -11.99
CA ASP A 86 13.47 4.67 -11.45
C ASP A 86 14.77 5.43 -11.12
N LYS A 87 14.91 6.67 -11.62
CA LYS A 87 16.05 7.56 -11.38
C LYS A 87 16.01 8.29 -10.04
N ILE A 88 14.92 8.25 -9.26
CA ILE A 88 14.83 8.95 -7.96
C ILE A 88 15.16 7.96 -6.81
N PRO A 89 16.28 8.13 -6.08
CA PRO A 89 16.71 7.18 -5.05
C PRO A 89 15.71 6.92 -3.91
N GLN A 90 14.87 7.92 -3.57
CA GLN A 90 13.85 7.76 -2.53
C GLN A 90 12.71 6.81 -2.97
N HIS A 91 12.51 6.65 -4.29
CA HIS A 91 11.47 5.81 -4.89
C HIS A 91 11.95 4.39 -5.14
N ALA A 92 13.26 4.18 -5.22
CA ALA A 92 13.89 2.87 -5.37
C ALA A 92 13.39 1.86 -4.32
N ARG A 93 13.17 2.28 -3.07
CA ARG A 93 12.62 1.40 -2.02
C ARG A 93 11.16 1.01 -2.25
N ILE A 94 10.37 1.88 -2.87
CA ILE A 94 8.97 1.60 -3.24
C ILE A 94 8.94 0.61 -4.40
N LEU A 95 9.80 0.82 -5.39
CA LEU A 95 9.96 -0.07 -6.55
C LEU A 95 10.51 -1.44 -6.14
N GLU A 96 11.52 -1.48 -5.26
CA GLU A 96 12.10 -2.69 -4.70
C GLU A 96 11.08 -3.44 -3.83
N ALA A 97 10.24 -2.75 -3.06
CA ALA A 97 9.15 -3.39 -2.31
C ALA A 97 8.13 -4.02 -3.26
N ILE A 98 7.74 -3.32 -4.34
CA ILE A 98 6.82 -3.83 -5.36
C ILE A 98 7.41 -5.09 -6.03
N ASP A 99 8.69 -5.07 -6.39
CA ASP A 99 9.38 -6.17 -7.09
C ASP A 99 9.70 -7.36 -6.16
N THR A 100 10.17 -7.09 -4.95
CA THR A 100 10.56 -8.11 -3.95
C THR A 100 9.36 -8.87 -3.40
N LEU A 101 8.23 -8.19 -3.20
CA LEU A 101 7.02 -8.84 -2.72
C LEU A 101 6.41 -9.78 -3.78
N LYS A 102 6.99 -9.85 -5.00
CA LYS A 102 6.55 -10.72 -6.13
C LYS A 102 5.03 -10.75 -6.27
N ILE A 103 4.45 -9.55 -6.27
CA ILE A 103 3.02 -9.37 -6.43
C ILE A 103 2.67 -9.40 -7.91
#